data_AF-A0A437M197-F1
#
_entry.id   AF-A0A437M197-F1
#
_cell.length_a   1.000
_cell.length_b   1.000
_cell.length_c   1.000
_cell.angle_alpha   90.00
_cell.angle_beta   90.00
_cell.angle_gamma   90.00
#
_symmetry.space_group_name_H-M   'P 1'
#
loop_
_entity.id
_entity.type
_entity.pdbx_description
1 polymer ?
#
loop_
_entity_poly.entity_id
_entity_poly.type
_entity_poly.pdbx_seq_one_letter_code
_entity_poly.pdbx_strand_id
1 'polypeptide(L)'
;MARDKRLLGAILLFVASAVAWVIQAAIVRAYIYAAVMGNWSEFSRFFGVRPPAEFCFDHCVAELPFFAGWIGVGCFALGFALLFRVWRRPRI
;
A
#
# COMPACT_ATOMS: atom_id res chain seq x y z
N MET A 1 -12.18 -3.93 -29.11
CA MET A 1 -12.74 -4.41 -27.80
C MET A 1 -11.67 -4.96 -26.84
N ALA A 2 -10.72 -5.80 -27.29
CA ALA A 2 -9.70 -6.35 -26.37
C ALA A 2 -8.76 -5.27 -25.80
N ARG A 3 -8.49 -4.20 -26.56
CA ARG A 3 -7.71 -3.03 -26.12
C ARG A 3 -8.39 -2.29 -24.95
N ASP A 4 -9.69 -2.05 -25.06
CA ASP A 4 -10.44 -1.26 -24.08
C ASP A 4 -10.53 -2.02 -22.74
N LYS A 5 -10.68 -3.35 -22.79
CA LYS A 5 -10.61 -4.21 -21.59
C LYS A 5 -9.23 -4.16 -20.91
N ARG A 6 -8.14 -4.10 -21.67
CA ARG A 6 -6.77 -3.99 -21.12
C ARG A 6 -6.51 -2.61 -20.50
N LEU A 7 -7.02 -1.54 -21.13
CA LEU A 7 -6.98 -0.18 -20.58
C LEU A 7 -7.78 -0.08 -19.29
N LEU A 8 -8.99 -0.65 -19.26
CA LEU A 8 -9.78 -0.73 -18.03
C LEU A 8 -9.05 -1.49 -16.93
N GLY A 9 -8.41 -2.61 -17.27
CA GLY A 9 -7.56 -3.36 -16.34
C GLY A 9 -6.39 -2.54 -15.79
N ALA A 10 -5.70 -1.77 -16.64
CA ALA A 10 -4.60 -0.89 -16.20
C ALA A 10 -5.11 0.23 -15.27
N ILE A 11 -6.25 0.86 -15.59
CA ILE A 11 -6.87 1.89 -14.74
C ILE A 11 -7.23 1.30 -13.37
N LEU A 12 -7.86 0.12 -13.33
CA LEU A 12 -8.20 -0.55 -12.08
C LEU A 12 -6.96 -0.86 -11.24
N LEU A 13 -5.86 -1.29 -11.86
CA LEU A 13 -4.59 -1.52 -11.17
C LEU A 13 -3.97 -0.24 -10.61
N PHE A 14 -4.07 0.88 -11.32
CA PHE A 14 -3.62 2.18 -10.81
C PHE A 14 -4.50 2.68 -9.65
N VAL A 15 -5.82 2.50 -9.72
CA VAL A 15 -6.73 2.84 -8.62
C VAL A 15 -6.42 1.99 -7.39
N ALA A 16 -6.26 0.67 -7.57
CA ALA A 16 -5.90 -0.24 -6.48
C ALA A 16 -4.54 0.15 -5.85
N SER A 17 -3.56 0.52 -6.68
CA SER A 17 -2.27 1.02 -6.21
C SER A 17 -2.43 2.30 -5.39
N ALA A 18 -3.17 3.29 -5.89
CA ALA A 18 -3.41 4.55 -5.18
C ALA A 18 -4.07 4.32 -3.81
N VAL A 19 -5.07 3.43 -3.74
CA VAL A 19 -5.71 3.06 -2.47
C VAL A 19 -4.72 2.38 -1.51
N ALA A 20 -3.90 1.46 -2.00
CA ALA A 20 -2.88 0.81 -1.19
C ALA A 20 -1.86 1.80 -0.60
N TRP A 21 -1.43 2.79 -1.40
CA TRP A 21 -0.54 3.86 -0.94
C TRP A 21 -1.18 4.77 0.11
N VAL A 22 -2.47 5.10 -0.04
CA VAL A 22 -3.21 5.87 0.98
C VAL A 22 -3.31 5.09 2.29
N ILE A 23 -3.61 3.79 2.22
CA ILE A 23 -3.65 2.91 3.40
C ILE A 23 -2.27 2.84 4.05
N GLN A 24 -1.21 2.67 3.28
CA GLN A 24 0.16 2.64 3.79
C GLN A 24 0.52 3.96 4.49
N ALA A 25 0.20 5.10 3.89
CA ALA A 25 0.43 6.41 4.50
C ALA A 25 -0.33 6.58 5.83
N ALA A 26 -1.56 6.08 5.90
CA ALA A 26 -2.36 6.07 7.13
C ALA A 26 -1.73 5.18 8.22
N ILE A 27 -1.25 3.98 7.87
CA ILE A 27 -0.54 3.09 8.80
C ILE A 27 0.72 3.76 9.33
N VAL A 28 1.54 4.35 8.46
CA VAL A 28 2.78 5.04 8.84
C VAL A 28 2.49 6.24 9.75
N ARG A 29 1.46 7.02 9.44
CA ARG A 29 1.02 8.14 10.31
C ARG A 29 0.61 7.64 11.69
N ALA A 30 -0.20 6.58 11.77
CA ALA A 30 -0.64 6.01 13.04
C ALA A 30 0.53 5.44 13.85
N TYR A 31 1.50 4.83 13.18
CA TYR A 31 2.74 4.35 13.80
C TYR A 31 3.56 5.49 14.39
N ILE A 32 3.83 6.54 13.61
CA ILE A 32 4.60 7.71 14.08
C ILE A 32 3.88 8.38 15.25
N TYR A 33 2.55 8.54 15.17
CA TYR A 33 1.78 9.13 16.25
C TYR A 33 1.86 8.29 17.54
N ALA A 34 1.71 6.97 17.43
CA ALA A 34 1.84 6.06 18.57
C ALA A 34 3.25 6.09 19.17
N ALA A 35 4.28 6.15 18.33
CA ALA A 35 5.68 6.24 18.76
C ALA A 35 5.99 7.55 19.49
N VAL A 36 5.51 8.69 18.98
CA VAL A 36 5.76 10.02 19.57
C VAL A 36 4.93 10.25 20.84
N MET A 37 3.65 9.86 20.83
CA MET A 37 2.74 10.09 21.96
C MET A 37 2.78 8.97 23.00
N GLY A 38 3.53 7.89 22.74
CA GLY A 38 3.59 6.69 23.59
C GLY A 38 2.28 5.88 23.65
N ASN A 39 1.27 6.21 22.84
CA ASN A 39 -0.05 5.58 22.88
C ASN A 39 -0.14 4.33 21.97
N TRP A 40 0.64 3.29 22.30
CA TRP A 40 0.64 2.02 21.56
C TRP A 40 -0.63 1.20 21.73
N SER A 41 -1.42 1.46 22.79
CA SER A 41 -2.66 0.74 23.09
C SER A 41 -3.74 0.91 22.01
N GLU A 42 -3.84 2.10 21.43
CA GLU A 42 -4.81 2.41 20.38
C GLU A 42 -4.39 1.78 19.04
N PHE A 43 -3.11 1.88 18.71
CA PHE A 43 -2.52 1.28 17.50
C PHE A 43 -2.64 -0.26 17.50
N SER A 44 -2.28 -0.88 18.62
CA SER A 44 -2.38 -2.34 18.81
C SER A 44 -3.81 -2.85 18.72
N ARG A 45 -4.77 -2.13 19.30
CA ARG A 45 -6.20 -2.45 19.20
C ARG A 45 -6.74 -2.31 17.78
N PHE A 46 -6.37 -1.25 17.06
CA PHE A 46 -6.87 -0.98 15.71
C PHE A 46 -6.33 -1.98 14.68
N PHE A 47 -5.04 -2.30 14.74
CA PHE A 47 -4.38 -3.20 13.79
C PHE A 47 -4.29 -4.66 14.26
N GLY A 48 -4.74 -4.96 15.49
CA GLY A 48 -4.68 -6.30 16.07
C GLY A 48 -3.24 -6.79 16.32
N VAL A 49 -2.29 -5.87 16.49
CA VAL A 49 -0.86 -6.18 16.67
C VAL A 49 -0.47 -6.08 18.14
N ARG A 50 0.52 -6.87 18.59
CA ARG A 50 0.99 -6.77 19.98
C ARG A 50 1.73 -5.44 20.19
N PRO A 51 1.44 -4.70 21.27
CA PRO A 51 2.20 -3.48 21.59
C PRO A 51 3.65 -3.83 21.98
N PRO A 52 4.62 -2.92 21.75
CA PRO A 52 5.99 -3.14 22.20
C PRO A 52 6.08 -3.02 23.73
N ALA A 53 7.11 -3.61 24.33
CA ALA A 53 7.34 -3.59 25.78
C ALA A 53 7.91 -2.25 26.30
N GLU A 54 8.55 -1.44 25.44
CA GLU A 54 9.22 -0.18 25.82
C GLU A 54 9.04 0.96 24.77
N PHE A 55 9.48 2.17 25.11
CA PHE A 55 9.52 3.34 24.20
C PHE A 55 10.41 3.04 22.99
N CYS A 56 9.77 2.80 21.84
CA CYS A 56 10.43 2.33 20.64
C CYS A 56 10.68 3.44 19.62
N PHE A 57 11.94 3.86 19.51
CA PHE A 57 12.44 4.68 18.39
C PHE A 57 12.93 3.82 17.20
N ASP A 58 12.98 2.49 17.36
CA ASP A 58 13.42 1.51 16.36
C ASP A 58 12.26 0.67 15.76
N HIS A 59 12.60 -0.33 14.94
CA HIS A 59 11.66 -1.19 14.21
C HIS A 59 10.94 -2.18 15.16
N CYS A 60 9.89 -1.71 15.83
CA CYS A 60 9.38 -2.45 16.99
C CYS A 60 8.12 -3.26 16.76
N VAL A 61 7.19 -2.83 15.92
CA VAL A 61 5.93 -3.56 15.76
C VAL A 61 5.40 -3.33 14.35
N ALA A 62 5.27 -4.46 13.63
CA ALA A 62 4.53 -4.67 12.40
C ALA A 62 5.30 -4.52 11.07
N GLU A 63 5.38 -5.64 10.35
CA GLU A 63 5.64 -5.71 8.91
C GLU A 63 4.42 -5.25 8.07
N LEU A 64 3.29 -4.88 8.69
CA LEU A 64 2.07 -4.42 8.02
C LEU A 64 2.30 -3.30 6.97
N PRO A 65 3.03 -2.21 7.27
CA PRO A 65 3.31 -1.18 6.26
C PRO A 65 4.18 -1.70 5.11
N PHE A 66 4.98 -2.75 5.35
CA PHE A 66 5.80 -3.38 4.31
C PHE A 66 4.91 -4.14 3.33
N PHE A 67 3.98 -4.97 3.82
CA PHE A 67 3.02 -5.70 2.97
C PHE A 67 2.11 -4.76 2.16
N ALA A 68 1.57 -3.70 2.79
CA ALA A 68 0.73 -2.72 2.09
C ALA A 68 1.52 -2.00 0.98
N GLY A 69 2.78 -1.66 1.23
CA GLY A 69 3.65 -1.05 0.23
C GLY A 69 4.01 -1.96 -0.92
N TRP A 70 4.30 -3.24 -0.66
CA TRP A 70 4.56 -4.21 -1.75
C TRP A 70 3.34 -4.44 -2.63
N ILE A 71 2.13 -4.44 -2.05
CA ILE A 71 0.89 -4.51 -2.83
C ILE A 71 0.73 -3.26 -3.71
N GLY A 72 0.97 -2.07 -3.14
CA GLY A 72 0.93 -0.80 -3.88
C GLY A 72 1.91 -0.76 -5.05
N VAL A 73 3.17 -1.17 -4.81
CA VAL A 73 4.22 -1.25 -5.83
C VAL A 73 3.89 -2.30 -6.89
N GLY A 74 3.43 -3.49 -6.48
CA GLY A 74 3.06 -4.56 -7.40
C GLY A 74 1.91 -4.16 -8.34
N CYS A 75 0.86 -3.56 -7.80
CA CYS A 75 -0.26 -3.03 -8.59
C CYS A 75 0.18 -1.92 -9.54
N PHE A 76 1.04 -1.00 -9.10
CA PHE A 76 1.57 0.07 -9.95
C PHE A 76 2.40 -0.50 -11.11
N ALA A 77 3.34 -1.39 -10.82
CA ALA A 77 4.22 -2.00 -11.81
C ALA A 77 3.43 -2.82 -12.83
N LEU A 78 2.44 -3.60 -12.39
CA LEU A 78 1.55 -4.35 -13.29
C LEU A 78 0.67 -3.45 -14.15
N GLY A 79 0.10 -2.39 -13.55
CA GLY A 79 -0.69 -1.39 -14.28
C GLY A 79 0.14 -0.70 -15.35
N PHE A 80 1.38 -0.31 -15.02
CA PHE A 80 2.32 0.32 -15.93
C PHE A 80 2.78 -0.64 -17.03
N ALA A 81 3.08 -1.90 -16.71
CA ALA A 81 3.45 -2.91 -17.70
C ALA A 81 2.31 -3.18 -18.70
N LEU A 82 1.06 -3.21 -18.22
CA LEU A 82 -0.13 -3.34 -19.08
C LEU A 82 -0.32 -2.13 -19.98
N LEU A 83 -0.18 -0.92 -19.42
CA LEU A 83 -0.25 0.33 -20.19
C LEU A 83 0.82 0.35 -21.29
N PHE A 84 2.07 0.04 -20.92
CA PHE A 84 3.20 -0.01 -21.85
C PHE A 84 3.00 -1.07 -22.95
N ARG A 85 2.43 -2.22 -22.59
CA ARG A 85 2.11 -3.28 -23.56
C ARG A 85 1.00 -2.86 -24.53
N VAL A 86 -0.02 -2.14 -24.07
CA VAL A 86 -1.06 -1.56 -24.93
C VAL A 86 -0.46 -0.49 -25.84
N TRP A 87 0.43 0.35 -25.32
CA TRP A 87 1.08 1.42 -26.09
C TRP A 87 2.02 0.88 -27.18
N ARG A 88 2.82 -0.17 -26.88
CA ARG A 88 3.72 -0.81 -27.86
C ARG A 88 3.01 -1.62 -28.94
N ARG A 89 1.80 -2.11 -28.69
CA ARG A 89 0.99 -2.85 -29.70
C ARG A 89 -0.44 -2.32 -29.68
N PRO A 90 -0.70 -1.15 -30.27
CA PRO A 90 -2.01 -0.50 -30.25
C PRO A 90 -3.05 -1.18 -31.16
N ARG A 91 -2.77 -2.39 -31.68
CA ARG A 91 -3.63 -3.07 -32.66
C ARG A 91 -5.02 -3.35 -32.06
N ILE A 92 -6.00 -2.96 -32.87
CA ILE A 92 -7.46 -2.86 -32.65
C ILE A 92 -8.06 -4.17 -32.13
#